data_AF-A0A4Q1KPR1-F1
#
_entry.id   AF-A0A4Q1KPR1-F1
#
_cell.length_a   1.000
_cell.length_b   1.000
_cell.length_c   1.000
_cell.angle_alpha   90.00
_cell.angle_beta   90.00
_cell.angle_gamma   90.00
#
_symmetry.space_group_name_H-M   'P 1'
#
loop_
_entity.id
_entity.type
_entity.pdbx_description
1 polymer ?
#
loop_
_entity_poly.entity_id
_entity_poly.type
_entity_poly.pdbx_seq_one_letter_code
_entity_poly.pdbx_strand_id
1 'polypeptide(L)'
;MKNKKLEKYHFEEIVLILLILATDLSNYDENNLELFGEDIEGRIESLFTKEFLNSLDKKYGFDDKIIFKLEELKLIVINLYESNWIKKLTYTNIEIDKIKIKSISILKDLKISYVEPEKFAESHLNIEW
;
A
#
# COMPACT_ATOMS: atom_id res chain seq x y z
N MET A 1 17.98 8.12 -18.91
CA MET A 1 17.03 9.04 -18.24
C MET A 1 16.12 8.22 -17.35
N LYS A 2 16.05 8.51 -16.04
CA LYS A 2 15.01 7.93 -15.19
C LYS A 2 13.64 8.37 -15.70
N ASN A 3 12.73 7.41 -15.95
CA ASN A 3 11.40 7.72 -16.42
C ASN A 3 10.56 8.25 -15.25
N LYS A 4 10.54 9.58 -15.08
CA LYS A 4 9.86 10.25 -13.96
C LYS A 4 8.38 9.91 -13.85
N LYS A 5 7.70 9.63 -14.98
CA LYS A 5 6.28 9.19 -14.99
C LYS A 5 6.14 7.84 -14.31
N LEU A 6 7.02 6.89 -14.66
CA LEU A 6 7.03 5.55 -14.08
C LEU A 6 7.34 5.56 -12.57
N GLU A 7 8.33 6.35 -12.14
CA GLU A 7 8.64 6.49 -10.71
C GLU A 7 7.47 7.09 -9.92
N LYS A 8 6.75 8.06 -10.50
CA LYS A 8 5.55 8.66 -9.88
C LYS A 8 4.43 7.61 -9.75
N TYR A 9 4.19 6.86 -10.81
CA TYR A 9 3.19 5.80 -10.82
C TYR A 9 3.45 4.76 -9.73
N HIS A 10 4.69 4.26 -9.60
CA HIS A 10 5.00 3.30 -8.53
C HIS A 10 4.92 3.87 -7.12
N PHE A 11 5.26 5.16 -6.94
CA PHE A 11 4.99 5.84 -5.68
C PHE A 11 3.48 5.86 -5.37
N GLU A 12 2.65 6.15 -6.37
CA GLU A 12 1.20 6.19 -6.23
C GLU A 12 0.61 4.79 -5.97
N GLU A 13 1.17 3.73 -6.55
CA GLU A 13 0.83 2.34 -6.19
C GLU A 13 1.13 2.02 -4.72
N ILE A 14 2.32 2.42 -4.23
CA ILE A 14 2.67 2.24 -2.81
C ILE A 14 1.67 2.97 -1.92
N VAL A 15 1.28 4.19 -2.29
CA VAL A 15 0.28 4.97 -1.55
C VAL A 15 -1.09 4.29 -1.58
N LEU A 16 -1.54 3.79 -2.73
CA LEU A 16 -2.81 3.06 -2.84
C LEU A 16 -2.83 1.85 -1.90
N ILE A 17 -1.79 1.02 -1.93
CA ILE A 17 -1.66 -0.15 -1.05
C ILE A 17 -1.78 0.28 0.43
N LEU A 18 -1.06 1.34 0.82
CA LEU A 18 -1.14 1.85 2.18
C LEU A 18 -2.53 2.38 2.55
N LEU A 19 -3.25 3.02 1.62
CA LEU A 19 -4.61 3.49 1.82
C LEU A 19 -5.58 2.32 1.99
N ILE A 20 -5.47 1.27 1.16
CA ILE A 20 -6.26 0.04 1.29
C ILE A 20 -6.04 -0.57 2.68
N LEU A 21 -4.78 -0.78 3.06
CA LEU A 21 -4.41 -1.40 4.33
C LEU A 21 -4.76 -0.54 5.56
N ALA A 22 -4.89 0.77 5.39
CA ALA A 22 -5.33 1.69 6.44
C ALA A 22 -6.86 1.80 6.58
N THR A 23 -7.61 1.36 5.57
CA THR A 23 -9.06 1.52 5.50
C THR A 23 -9.78 0.41 6.26
N ASP A 24 -10.94 0.73 6.82
CA ASP A 24 -11.83 -0.32 7.34
C ASP A 24 -12.62 -0.96 6.19
N LEU A 25 -12.22 -2.16 5.81
CA LEU A 25 -12.77 -2.88 4.66
C LEU A 25 -14.09 -3.60 4.96
N SER A 26 -14.60 -3.51 6.20
CA SER A 26 -15.78 -4.24 6.68
C SER A 26 -17.08 -3.96 5.89
N ASN A 27 -17.17 -2.79 5.24
CA ASN A 27 -18.36 -2.35 4.51
C ASN A 27 -18.20 -2.39 2.97
N TYR A 28 -17.06 -2.87 2.46
CA TYR A 28 -16.84 -3.02 1.03
C TYR A 28 -17.51 -4.30 0.51
N ASP A 29 -17.99 -4.26 -0.71
CA ASP A 29 -18.51 -5.45 -1.38
C ASP A 29 -17.38 -6.37 -1.86
N GLU A 30 -17.74 -7.61 -2.23
CA GLU A 30 -16.78 -8.63 -2.64
C GLU A 30 -15.96 -8.21 -3.86
N ASN A 31 -16.55 -7.49 -4.82
CA ASN A 31 -15.86 -7.05 -6.03
C ASN A 31 -14.76 -6.04 -5.69
N ASN A 32 -15.06 -5.06 -4.82
CA ASN A 32 -14.06 -4.06 -4.41
C ASN A 32 -12.92 -4.72 -3.62
N LEU A 33 -13.24 -5.71 -2.80
CA LEU A 33 -12.25 -6.46 -2.03
C LEU A 33 -11.34 -7.32 -2.93
N GLU A 34 -11.88 -7.92 -3.99
CA GLU A 34 -11.09 -8.65 -4.99
C GLU A 34 -10.13 -7.71 -5.72
N LEU A 35 -10.61 -6.55 -6.19
CA LEU A 35 -9.78 -5.55 -6.85
C LEU A 35 -8.63 -5.05 -5.95
N PHE A 36 -8.94 -4.74 -4.69
CA PHE A 36 -7.91 -4.40 -3.70
C PHE A 36 -6.92 -5.53 -3.47
N GLY A 37 -7.33 -6.78 -3.67
CA GLY A 37 -6.41 -7.91 -3.65
C GLY A 37 -5.41 -7.90 -4.76
N GLU A 38 -5.89 -7.74 -5.98
CA GLU A 38 -5.03 -7.65 -7.16
C GLU A 38 -4.08 -6.44 -7.08
N ASP A 39 -4.52 -5.36 -6.45
CA ASP A 39 -3.69 -4.17 -6.23
C ASP A 39 -2.55 -4.37 -5.22
N ILE A 40 -2.66 -5.37 -4.33
CA ILE A 40 -1.62 -5.62 -3.33
C ILE A 40 -0.83 -6.91 -3.61
N GLU A 41 -1.49 -7.98 -4.03
CA GLU A 41 -0.90 -9.30 -4.27
C GLU A 41 0.21 -9.20 -5.35
N GLY A 42 1.42 -9.66 -5.02
CA GLY A 42 2.60 -9.57 -5.89
C GLY A 42 3.21 -8.16 -5.97
N ARG A 43 2.41 -7.11 -5.80
CA ARG A 43 2.90 -5.71 -5.80
C ARG A 43 3.62 -5.38 -4.51
N ILE A 44 3.10 -5.77 -3.35
CA ILE A 44 3.78 -5.46 -2.08
C ILE A 44 5.13 -6.16 -1.98
N GLU A 45 5.27 -7.37 -2.53
CA GLU A 45 6.51 -8.14 -2.57
C GLU A 45 7.62 -7.43 -3.33
N SER A 46 7.25 -6.74 -4.42
CA SER A 46 8.18 -6.05 -5.32
C SER A 46 8.43 -4.60 -4.90
N LEU A 47 7.36 -3.85 -4.65
CA LEU A 47 7.41 -2.40 -4.38
C LEU A 47 7.93 -2.06 -2.99
N PHE A 48 7.75 -2.93 -1.99
CA PHE A 48 8.15 -2.64 -0.60
C PHE A 48 9.54 -3.23 -0.27
N THR A 49 10.35 -3.53 -1.28
CA THR A 49 11.75 -3.93 -1.07
C THR A 49 12.61 -2.71 -0.80
N LYS A 50 13.58 -2.84 0.12
CA LYS A 50 14.60 -1.79 0.32
C LYS A 50 15.30 -1.38 -0.97
N GLU A 51 15.60 -2.33 -1.85
CA GLU A 51 16.27 -2.09 -3.12
C GLU A 51 15.41 -1.21 -4.04
N PHE A 52 14.13 -1.55 -4.20
CA PHE A 52 13.21 -0.75 -5.01
C PHE A 52 12.97 0.63 -4.41
N LEU A 53 12.68 0.72 -3.11
CA LEU A 53 12.41 1.99 -2.43
C LEU A 53 13.61 2.94 -2.48
N ASN A 54 14.84 2.44 -2.32
CA ASN A 54 16.06 3.23 -2.49
C ASN A 54 16.29 3.68 -3.95
N SER A 55 15.71 2.97 -4.92
CA SER A 55 15.79 3.34 -6.32
C SER A 55 14.88 4.53 -6.66
N LEU A 56 13.82 4.77 -5.87
CA LEU A 56 12.90 5.89 -6.06
C LEU A 56 13.57 7.23 -5.71
N ASP A 57 13.06 8.29 -6.32
CA ASP A 57 13.55 9.65 -6.06
C ASP A 57 13.31 10.05 -4.59
N LYS A 58 14.35 10.53 -3.91
CA LYS A 58 14.29 10.97 -2.50
C LYS A 58 13.22 12.02 -2.25
N LYS A 59 12.78 12.76 -3.28
CA LYS A 59 11.68 13.72 -3.16
C LYS A 59 10.36 13.09 -2.69
N TYR A 60 10.16 11.79 -2.88
CA TYR A 60 8.98 11.07 -2.40
C TYR A 60 9.02 10.78 -0.90
N GLY A 61 10.12 11.11 -0.22
CA GLY A 61 10.21 11.07 1.24
C GLY A 61 10.59 9.71 1.83
N PHE A 62 11.00 8.73 1.02
CA PHE A 62 11.50 7.44 1.52
C PHE A 62 12.87 7.58 2.16
N ASP A 63 12.89 7.87 3.47
CA ASP A 63 14.08 7.76 4.30
C ASP A 63 14.24 6.33 4.87
N ASP A 64 15.39 6.05 5.48
CA ASP A 64 15.70 4.72 6.04
C ASP A 64 14.64 4.24 7.05
N LYS A 65 14.02 5.17 7.79
CA LYS A 65 12.99 4.87 8.79
C LYS A 65 11.69 4.43 8.11
N ILE A 66 11.25 5.13 7.08
CA ILE A 66 10.04 4.78 6.31
C ILE A 66 10.26 3.47 5.56
N ILE A 67 11.44 3.30 4.94
CA ILE A 67 11.81 2.06 4.24
C ILE A 67 11.73 0.87 5.19
N PHE A 68 12.32 0.98 6.39
CA PHE A 68 12.24 -0.07 7.39
C PHE A 68 10.79 -0.41 7.79
N LYS A 69 9.94 0.61 7.99
CA LYS A 69 8.52 0.40 8.29
C LYS A 69 7.77 -0.31 7.17
N LEU A 70 8.08 0.02 5.91
CA LEU A 70 7.48 -0.63 4.74
C LEU A 70 7.92 -2.09 4.63
N GLU A 71 9.20 -2.40 4.86
CA GLU A 71 9.67 -3.78 4.89
C GLU A 71 9.00 -4.61 5.99
N GLU A 72 8.86 -4.05 7.20
CA GLU A 72 8.12 -4.72 8.27
C GLU A 72 6.65 -4.95 7.90
N LEU A 73 5.99 -3.95 7.30
CA LEU A 73 4.60 -4.05 6.87
C LEU A 73 4.43 -5.15 5.81
N LYS A 74 5.34 -5.19 4.82
CA LYS A 74 5.39 -6.22 3.79
C LYS A 74 5.38 -7.62 4.40
N LEU A 75 6.25 -7.89 5.37
CA LEU A 75 6.35 -9.22 6.00
C LEU A 75 5.05 -9.63 6.70
N ILE A 76 4.40 -8.69 7.39
CA ILE A 76 3.12 -8.96 8.08
C ILE A 76 2.01 -9.27 7.07
N VAL A 77 1.95 -8.49 5.99
CA VAL A 77 0.90 -8.61 4.97
C VAL A 77 1.06 -9.87 4.12
N ILE A 78 2.30 -10.24 3.74
CA ILE A 78 2.55 -11.50 3.00
C ILE A 78 2.08 -12.73 3.77
N ASN A 79 2.37 -12.79 5.07
CA ASN A 79 1.89 -13.89 5.92
C ASN A 79 0.35 -13.96 5.97
N LEU A 80 -0.35 -12.87 5.68
CA LEU A 80 -1.80 -12.83 5.59
C LEU A 80 -2.30 -13.43 4.26
N TYR A 81 -1.63 -13.16 3.14
CA TYR A 81 -1.99 -13.66 1.80
C TYR A 81 -2.13 -15.16 1.74
N GLU A 82 -1.18 -15.88 2.32
CA GLU A 82 -1.11 -17.35 2.28
C GLU A 82 -2.32 -18.06 2.94
N SER A 83 -3.28 -17.32 3.51
CA SER A 83 -4.30 -17.86 4.40
C SER A 83 -5.70 -17.24 4.26
N ASN A 84 -6.10 -16.81 3.05
CA ASN A 84 -7.38 -16.14 2.73
C ASN A 84 -7.48 -14.70 3.26
N TRP A 85 -6.55 -13.85 2.85
CA TRP A 85 -6.43 -12.48 3.35
C TRP A 85 -7.68 -11.61 3.18
N ILE A 86 -8.46 -11.73 2.08
CA ILE A 86 -9.71 -10.96 1.86
C ILE A 86 -10.65 -11.13 3.06
N LYS A 87 -10.87 -12.38 3.47
CA LYS A 87 -11.67 -12.69 4.66
C LYS A 87 -11.01 -12.14 5.91
N LYS A 88 -9.69 -12.25 6.04
CA LYS A 88 -8.99 -11.78 7.26
C LYS A 88 -9.00 -10.27 7.42
N LEU A 89 -8.84 -9.48 6.35
CA LEU A 89 -8.83 -8.02 6.43
C LEU A 89 -10.20 -7.41 6.74
N THR A 90 -11.28 -8.12 6.43
CA THR A 90 -12.64 -7.73 6.80
C THR A 90 -12.98 -8.07 8.25
N TYR A 91 -12.24 -9.00 8.88
CA TYR A 91 -12.33 -9.26 10.32
C TYR A 91 -11.49 -8.29 11.14
N THR A 92 -12.02 -7.88 12.29
CA THR A 92 -11.21 -7.15 13.27
C THR A 92 -10.46 -8.16 14.13
N ASN A 93 -9.13 -8.15 14.04
CA ASN A 93 -8.26 -8.85 14.97
C ASN A 93 -6.98 -8.05 15.21
N ILE A 94 -6.19 -8.47 16.21
CA ILE A 94 -4.97 -7.76 16.63
C ILE A 94 -3.94 -7.60 15.50
N GLU A 95 -3.86 -8.55 14.57
CA GLU A 95 -2.93 -8.46 13.44
C GLU A 95 -3.40 -7.43 12.40
N ILE A 96 -4.69 -7.40 12.09
CA ILE A 96 -5.28 -6.40 11.20
C ILE A 96 -5.14 -5.00 11.78
N ASP A 97 -5.39 -4.83 13.08
CA ASP A 97 -5.21 -3.53 13.73
C ASP A 97 -3.76 -3.06 13.66
N LYS A 98 -2.78 -3.97 13.79
CA LYS A 98 -1.36 -3.65 13.60
C LYS A 98 -1.06 -3.21 12.16
N ILE A 99 -1.62 -3.88 11.15
CA ILE A 99 -1.50 -3.51 9.74
C ILE A 99 -2.07 -2.10 9.52
N LYS A 100 -3.30 -1.86 9.98
CA LYS A 100 -3.99 -0.56 9.87
C LYS A 100 -3.17 0.56 10.52
N ILE A 101 -2.74 0.38 11.77
CA ILE A 101 -1.95 1.37 12.52
C ILE A 101 -0.61 1.66 11.83
N LYS A 102 0.11 0.62 11.37
CA LYS A 102 1.38 0.79 10.65
C LYS A 102 1.17 1.56 9.35
N SER A 103 0.15 1.20 8.57
CA SER A 103 -0.17 1.86 7.30
C SER A 103 -0.51 3.34 7.50
N ILE A 104 -1.35 3.66 8.48
CA ILE A 104 -1.67 5.05 8.88
C ILE A 104 -0.40 5.80 9.32
N SER A 105 0.47 5.16 10.11
CA SER A 105 1.73 5.79 10.53
C SER A 105 2.64 6.11 9.37
N ILE A 106 2.75 5.23 8.37
CA ILE A 106 3.60 5.44 7.19
C ILE A 106 3.02 6.56 6.33
N LEU A 107 1.71 6.56 6.07
CA LEU A 107 1.02 7.64 5.34
C LEU A 107 1.27 9.00 5.99
N LYS A 108 1.18 9.08 7.32
CA LYS A 108 1.48 10.31 8.08
C LYS A 108 2.93 10.75 7.93
N ASP A 109 3.88 9.82 8.02
CA ASP A 109 5.32 10.13 7.84
C ASP A 109 5.61 10.62 6.41
N LEU A 110 4.91 10.08 5.40
CA LEU A 110 4.94 10.53 4.00
C LEU A 110 4.14 11.81 3.74
N LYS A 111 3.46 12.36 4.77
CA LYS A 111 2.57 13.53 4.67
C LYS A 111 1.41 13.33 3.67
N ILE A 112 0.97 12.10 3.50
CA ILE A 112 -0.21 11.75 2.70
C ILE A 112 -1.44 11.81 3.60
N SER A 113 -2.42 12.61 3.18
CA SER A 113 -3.72 12.65 3.84
C SER A 113 -4.55 11.43 3.43
N TYR A 114 -5.39 10.97 4.34
CA TYR A 114 -6.31 9.88 4.01
C TYR A 114 -7.25 10.30 2.87
N VAL A 115 -7.36 9.43 1.87
CA VAL A 115 -8.32 9.48 0.77
C VAL A 115 -8.84 8.06 0.60
N GLU A 116 -10.13 7.91 0.30
CA GLU A 116 -10.71 6.61 -0.04
C GLU A 116 -9.92 5.92 -1.17
N PRO A 117 -9.57 4.63 -1.05
CA PRO A 117 -8.72 3.93 -2.02
C PRO A 117 -9.23 4.03 -3.47
N GLU A 118 -10.52 3.81 -3.70
CA GLU A 118 -11.15 3.91 -5.03
C GLU A 118 -10.95 5.30 -5.65
N LYS A 119 -11.25 6.35 -4.87
CA LYS A 119 -11.09 7.74 -5.31
C LYS A 119 -9.63 8.07 -5.60
N PHE A 120 -8.71 7.51 -4.82
CA PHE A 120 -7.29 7.70 -5.05
C PHE A 120 -6.85 7.04 -6.37
N ALA A 121 -7.23 5.78 -6.58
CA ALA A 121 -6.93 5.03 -7.81
C ALA A 121 -7.44 5.76 -9.07
N GLU A 122 -8.70 6.20 -9.07
CA GLU A 122 -9.32 6.93 -10.19
C GLU A 122 -8.56 8.20 -10.57
N SER A 123 -8.04 8.93 -9.57
CA SER A 123 -7.43 10.26 -9.75
C SER A 123 -5.92 10.22 -10.00
N HIS A 124 -5.23 9.16 -9.58
CA HIS A 124 -3.76 9.09 -9.60
C HIS A 124 -3.22 7.97 -10.50
N LEU A 125 -3.96 6.88 -10.71
CA LEU A 125 -3.48 5.70 -11.45
C LEU A 125 -4.06 5.58 -12.86
N ASN A 126 -5.05 6.40 -13.23
CA ASN A 126 -5.50 6.54 -14.63
C ASN A 126 -4.46 7.36 -15.43
N ILE A 127 -3.43 6.67 -15.92
CA ILE A 127 -2.41 7.24 -16.78
C ILE A 127 -2.66 6.79 -18.22
N GLU A 128 -2.88 7.75 -19.13
CA GLU A 128 -2.75 7.51 -20.58
C GLU A 128 -1.26 7.27 -20.90
N TRP A 129 -0.93 6.05 -21.35
CA TRP A 129 0.43 5.61 -21.65
C TRP A 129 0.92 6.07 -23.02
#